data_AF-A0A2U2RVT4-F1
#
_entry.id   AF-A0A2U2RVT4-F1
#
_cell.length_a   1.000
_cell.length_b   1.000
_cell.length_c   1.000
_cell.angle_alpha   90.00
_cell.angle_beta   90.00
_cell.angle_gamma   90.00
#
_symmetry.space_group_name_H-M   'P 1'
#
loop_
_entity.id
_entity.type
_entity.pdbx_description
1 polymer ?
#
loop_
_entity_poly.entity_id
_entity_poly.type
_entity_poly.pdbx_seq_one_letter_code
_entity_poly.pdbx_strand_id
1 'polypeptide(L)' 'ELMKKCFDILNLGGVWVSYCAKGSVRRGLKTAGFDIQRLPGPPGKREMLRAIKT' A
#
# COMPACT_ATOMS: atom_id res chain seq x y z
N GLU A 1 -6.57 5.46 -10.23
CA GLU A 1 -7.70 6.21 -9.63
C GLU A 1 -8.00 5.78 -8.19
N LEU A 2 -8.36 4.52 -7.91
CA LEU A 2 -8.73 4.07 -6.55
C LEU A 2 -7.65 4.31 -5.47
N MET A 3 -6.38 4.01 -5.77
CA MET A 3 -5.29 4.23 -4.80
C MET A 3 -5.12 5.70 -4.41
N LYS A 4 -5.43 6.63 -5.32
CA LYS A 4 -5.39 8.07 -5.04
C LYS A 4 -6.49 8.46 -4.06
N LYS A 5 -7.71 7.94 -4.24
CA LYS A 5 -8.80 8.15 -3.26
C LYS A 5 -8.39 7.65 -1.87
N CYS A 6 -7.74 6.49 -1.77
CA CYS A 6 -7.20 5.99 -0.49
C CYS A 6 -6.14 6.92 0.11
N PHE A 7 -5.28 7.54 -0.70
CA PHE A 7 -4.29 8.51 -0.24
C PHE A 7 -4.95 9.79 0.28
N ASP A 8 -5.92 10.30 -0.46
CA ASP A 8 -6.58 11.57 -0.16
C ASP A 8 -7.37 11.51 1.16
N ILE A 9 -8.01 10.37 1.47
CA ILE A 9 -8.78 10.19 2.72
C ILE A 9 -7.92 9.94 3.96
N LEU A 10 -6.67 9.53 3.80
CA LEU A 10 -5.79 9.26 4.94
C LEU A 10 -5.20 10.57 5.48
N ASN A 11 -5.06 10.63 6.81
CA ASN A 11 -4.27 11.69 7.45
C ASN A 11 -2.77 11.49 7.16
N LEU A 12 -1.98 12.53 7.38
CA LEU A 12 -0.52 12.43 7.40
C LEU A 12 -0.08 11.38 8.44
N GLY A 13 0.86 10.51 8.07
CA GLY A 13 1.24 9.33 8.84
C GLY A 13 0.26 8.15 8.74
N GLY A 14 -0.86 8.30 8.03
CA GLY A 14 -1.87 7.27 7.85
C GLY A 14 -1.32 6.05 7.10
N VAL A 15 -1.79 4.87 7.50
CA VAL A 15 -1.26 3.58 7.02
C VAL A 15 -2.32 2.85 6.21
N TRP A 16 -1.95 2.45 4.99
CA TRP A 16 -2.70 1.54 4.15
C TRP A 16 -2.02 0.17 4.15
N VAL A 17 -2.78 -0.91 4.35
CA VAL A 17 -2.26 -2.28 4.38
C VAL A 17 -3.15 -3.22 3.58
N SER A 18 -2.53 -4.17 2.88
CA SER A 18 -3.24 -5.24 2.19
C SER A 18 -2.40 -6.50 2.08
N TYR A 19 -3.06 -7.65 2.22
CA TYR A 19 -2.48 -8.97 1.94
C TYR A 19 -2.09 -9.17 0.47
N CYS A 20 -2.56 -8.30 -0.43
CA CYS A 20 -2.27 -8.39 -1.86
C CYS A 20 -0.90 -7.75 -2.19
N ALA A 21 0.02 -8.54 -2.74
CA ALA A 21 1.33 -8.08 -3.20
C ALA A 21 1.46 -7.98 -4.74
N LYS A 22 0.35 -7.77 -5.47
CA LYS A 22 0.37 -7.63 -6.93
C LYS A 22 1.15 -6.37 -7.37
N GLY A 23 1.95 -6.51 -8.43
CA GLY A 23 2.76 -5.41 -8.96
C GLY A 23 1.96 -4.20 -9.44
N SER A 24 0.75 -4.41 -9.96
CA SER A 24 -0.16 -3.33 -10.36
C SER A 24 -0.61 -2.47 -9.17
N VAL A 25 -0.93 -3.11 -8.03
CA VAL A 25 -1.31 -2.43 -6.78
C VAL A 25 -0.14 -1.60 -6.28
N ARG A 26 1.06 -2.19 -6.22
CA ARG A 26 2.29 -1.47 -5.81
C ARG A 26 2.56 -0.24 -6.67
N ARG A 27 2.48 -0.36 -7.99
CA ARG A 27 2.66 0.80 -8.90
C ARG A 27 1.57 1.85 -8.66
N GLY A 28 0.33 1.43 -8.50
CA GLY A 28 -0.79 2.33 -8.20
C GLY A 28 -0.60 3.12 -6.90
N LEU A 29 -0.15 2.46 -5.82
CA LEU A 29 0.18 3.12 -4.56
C LEU A 29 1.33 4.13 -4.72
N LYS A 30 2.36 3.77 -5.52
CA LYS A 30 3.54 4.62 -5.71
C LYS A 30 3.16 5.87 -6.49
N THR A 31 2.39 5.71 -7.56
CA THR A 31 1.85 6.82 -8.35
C THR A 31 0.87 7.69 -7.55
N ALA A 32 0.18 7.12 -6.55
CA ALA A 32 -0.71 7.89 -5.66
C ALA A 32 0.04 8.75 -4.64
N GLY A 33 1.33 8.51 -4.40
CA GLY A 33 2.16 9.30 -3.47
C GLY A 33 2.50 8.60 -2.15
N PHE A 34 2.12 7.34 -1.97
CA PHE A 34 2.50 6.58 -0.77
C PHE A 34 3.99 6.22 -0.78
N ASP A 35 4.61 6.23 0.41
CA ASP A 35 5.82 5.47 0.67
C ASP A 35 5.46 3.99 0.93
N ILE A 36 6.12 3.05 0.26
CA ILE A 36 5.69 1.65 0.21
C ILE A 36 6.78 0.72 0.70
N GLN A 37 6.38 -0.20 1.58
CA GLN A 37 7.21 -1.27 2.07
C GLN A 37 6.56 -2.64 1.83
N ARG A 38 7.41 -3.64 1.55
CA ARG A 38 7.03 -5.06 1.57
C ARG A 38 7.27 -5.62 2.95
N LEU A 39 6.30 -6.37 3.45
CA LEU A 39 6.38 -7.07 4.71
C LEU A 39 6.26 -8.58 4.45
N PRO A 40 6.79 -9.43 5.33
CA PRO A 40 6.51 -10.86 5.31
C PRO A 40 4.99 -11.10 5.29
N GLY A 41 4.54 -12.00 4.42
CA GLY A 41 3.12 -12.35 4.36
C GLY A 41 2.69 -13.21 5.56
N PRO A 42 1.38 -13.26 5.86
CA PRO A 42 0.84 -14.22 6.82
C PRO A 42 1.03 -15.67 6.35
N PRO A 43 0.80 -16.68 7.21
CA PRO A 43 0.93 -18.09 6.83
C PRO A 43 0.26 -18.40 5.48
N GLY A 44 1.02 -19.00 4.55
CA GLY A 44 0.55 -19.30 3.19
C GLY A 44 0.67 -18.16 2.16
N LYS A 45 1.22 -17.00 2.53
CA LYS A 45 1.53 -15.89 1.61
C LYS A 45 2.98 -15.45 1.77
N ARG A 46 3.69 -15.20 0.67
CA ARG A 46 5.11 -14.79 0.71
C ARG A 46 5.30 -13.37 1.24
N GLU A 47 4.50 -12.43 0.73
CA GLU A 47 4.66 -11.00 1.02
C GLU A 47 3.27 -10.34 1.15
N MET A 48 3.22 -9.24 1.90
CA MET A 48 2.12 -8.29 1.93
C MET A 48 2.64 -6.86 1.74
N LEU A 49 1.74 -5.91 1.44
CA LEU A 49 2.10 -4.51 1.22
C LEU A 49 1.62 -3.64 2.38
N ARG A 50 2.50 -2.74 2.80
CA ARG A 50 2.19 -1.59 3.66
C ARG A 50 2.59 -0.31 2.93
N ALA A 51 1.75 0.70 3.02
CA ALA A 51 1.96 2.00 2.44
C ALA A 51 1.65 3.10 3.47
N ILE A 52 2.48 4.14 3.54
CA ILE A 52 2.36 5.24 4.51
C ILE A 52 2.21 6.56 3.74
N LYS A 53 1.25 7.38 4.14
CA LYS A 53 1.13 8.76 3.65
C LYS A 53 2.10 9.64 4.42
N THR A 54 3.23 9.96 3.80
CA THR A 54 4.25 10.87 4.33
C THR A 54 4.03 12.30 3.89
#